data_AF-A0A7S2P2B9-F1
#
_entry.id   AF-A0A7S2P2B9-F1
#
_cell.length_a   1.000
_cell.length_b   1.000
_cell.length_c   1.000
_cell.angle_alpha   90.00
_cell.angle_beta   90.00
_cell.angle_gamma   90.00
#
_symmetry.space_group_name_H-M   'P 1'
#
loop_
_entity.id
_entity.type
_entity.pdbx_description
1 polymer ?
#
loop_
_entity_poly.entity_id
_entity_poly.type
_entity_poly.pdbx_seq_one_letter_code
_entity_poly.pdbx_strand_id
1 'polypeptide(L)'
;ALFIFVAGLSLISVVPAIFIELHMNEQAAAEEHRLFLEEQDKRNKVEKMVGQLFLIVDADGSGSVSIEEMQQALNDGETIAALRAAVLTDPDVEEKDVKAFMLGLYELWEDTQLDATKGSTTEIELSKQEFIEGVLRNRENSLGQIWACVTSVRKQMRVFADSVDG
;
A
#
# COMPACT_ATOMS: atom_id res chain seq x y z
N ALA A 1 26.77 10.60 62.58
CA ALA A 1 27.17 9.33 61.94
C ALA A 1 26.04 8.73 61.09
N LEU A 2 24.85 8.49 61.66
CA LEU A 2 23.70 7.88 60.95
C LEU A 2 23.28 8.63 59.68
N PHE A 3 23.25 9.96 59.71
CA PHE A 3 22.88 10.79 58.55
C PHE A 3 23.82 10.63 57.34
N ILE A 4 25.13 10.48 57.58
CA ILE A 4 26.12 10.28 56.51
C ILE A 4 25.94 8.89 55.88
N PHE A 5 25.60 7.89 56.70
CA PHE A 5 25.34 6.54 56.23
C PHE A 5 24.08 6.45 55.37
N VAL A 6 22.98 7.10 55.81
CA VAL A 6 21.73 7.17 55.04
C VAL A 6 21.94 7.94 53.73
N ALA A 7 22.64 9.07 53.77
CA ALA A 7 22.97 9.83 52.56
C ALA A 7 23.81 9.00 51.56
N GLY A 8 24.77 8.21 52.04
CA GLY A 8 25.56 7.30 51.21
C GLY A 8 24.73 6.19 50.56
N LEU A 9 23.82 5.57 51.32
CA LEU A 9 22.90 4.55 50.80
C LEU A 9 21.94 5.13 49.75
N SER A 10 21.45 6.36 49.95
CA SER A 10 20.62 7.06 48.97
C SER A 10 21.39 7.40 47.69
N LEU A 11 22.66 7.80 47.78
CA LEU A 11 23.45 8.14 46.59
C LEU A 11 23.72 6.90 45.71
N ILE A 12 23.97 5.75 46.36
CA ILE A 12 24.26 4.48 45.68
C ILE A 12 23.04 3.94 44.94
N SER A 13 21.81 4.19 45.43
CA SER A 13 20.59 3.73 44.75
C SER A 13 20.08 4.71 43.69
N VAL A 14 20.26 6.02 43.90
CA VAL A 14 19.74 7.07 43.00
C VAL A 14 20.56 7.21 41.72
N VAL A 15 21.90 7.13 41.80
CA VAL A 15 22.75 7.32 40.62
C VAL A 15 22.52 6.25 39.53
N PRO A 16 22.44 4.95 39.86
CA PRO A 16 22.10 3.92 38.86
C PRO A 16 20.69 4.10 38.29
N ALA A 17 19.71 4.50 39.12
CA ALA A 17 18.34 4.72 38.67
C ALA A 17 18.27 5.85 37.63
N ILE A 18 18.92 6.98 37.89
CA ILE A 18 19.00 8.11 36.94
C ILE A 18 19.72 7.68 35.65
N PHE A 19 20.80 6.92 35.75
CA PHE A 19 21.56 6.48 34.58
C PHE A 19 20.75 5.52 33.69
N ILE A 20 20.00 4.60 34.31
CA ILE A 20 19.09 3.69 33.59
C ILE A 20 17.99 4.50 32.90
N GLU A 21 17.36 5.45 33.59
CA GLU A 21 16.31 6.31 33.02
C GLU A 21 16.81 7.11 31.81
N LEU A 22 18.02 7.69 31.90
CA LEU A 22 18.62 8.46 30.82
C LEU A 22 18.90 7.61 29.58
N HIS A 23 19.44 6.40 29.79
CA HIS A 23 19.75 5.48 28.70
C HIS A 23 18.48 4.88 28.06
N MET A 24 17.47 4.57 28.88
CA MET A 24 16.17 4.11 28.38
C MET A 24 15.47 5.18 27.55
N ASN A 25 15.56 6.45 27.97
CA ASN A 25 14.96 7.55 27.22
C ASN A 25 15.68 7.81 25.88
N GLU A 26 17.01 7.70 25.86
CA GLU A 26 17.81 7.79 24.63
C GLU A 26 17.52 6.62 23.67
N GLN A 27 17.41 5.40 24.21
CA GLN A 27 17.01 4.22 23.43
C GLN A 27 15.58 4.33 22.88
N ALA A 28 14.63 4.82 23.68
CA ALA A 28 13.24 5.02 23.26
C ALA A 28 13.14 6.04 22.13
N ALA A 29 13.85 7.17 22.24
CA ALA A 29 13.89 8.18 21.18
C ALA A 29 14.56 7.65 19.89
N ALA A 30 15.62 6.86 20.02
CA ALA A 30 16.27 6.23 18.86
C ALA A 30 15.37 5.18 18.19
N GLU A 31 14.62 4.41 18.97
CA GLU A 31 13.68 3.42 18.48
C GLU A 31 12.47 4.07 17.78
N GLU A 32 11.89 5.11 18.37
CA GLU A 32 10.80 5.89 17.76
C GLU A 32 11.24 6.49 16.43
N HIS A 33 12.43 7.08 16.38
CA HIS A 33 13.01 7.61 15.15
C HIS A 33 13.25 6.51 14.10
N ARG A 34 13.72 5.32 14.52
CA ARG A 34 13.91 4.18 13.60
C ARG A 34 12.58 3.71 13.02
N LEU A 35 11.55 3.56 13.86
CA LEU A 35 10.21 3.17 13.41
C LEU A 35 9.63 4.18 12.41
N PHE A 36 9.79 5.47 12.68
CA PHE A 36 9.36 6.53 11.77
C PHE A 36 10.06 6.45 10.40
N LEU A 37 11.39 6.24 10.39
CA LEU A 37 12.15 6.07 9.14
C LEU A 37 11.69 4.83 8.36
N GLU A 38 11.47 3.70 9.04
CA GLU A 38 11.00 2.47 8.39
C GLU A 38 9.60 2.64 7.77
N GLU A 39 8.71 3.36 8.43
CA GLU A 39 7.37 3.65 7.91
C GLU A 39 7.42 4.58 6.70
N GLN A 40 8.28 5.60 6.75
CA GLN A 40 8.49 6.52 5.62
C GLN A 40 9.09 5.79 4.41
N ASP A 41 10.07 4.92 4.62
CA ASP A 41 10.66 4.11 3.55
C ASP A 41 9.66 3.15 2.91
N LYS A 42 8.80 2.51 3.73
CA LYS A 42 7.71 1.66 3.21
C LYS A 42 6.76 2.48 2.33
N ARG A 43 6.33 3.65 2.79
CA ARG A 43 5.43 4.53 2.01
C ARG A 43 6.07 4.98 0.70
N ASN A 44 7.33 5.44 0.74
CA ASN A 44 8.05 5.88 -0.45
C ASN A 44 8.23 4.75 -1.48
N LYS A 45 8.49 3.51 -1.03
CA LYS A 45 8.57 2.35 -1.92
C LYS A 45 7.24 2.09 -2.60
N VAL A 46 6.16 2.03 -1.82
CA VAL A 46 4.82 1.78 -2.35
C VAL A 46 4.41 2.87 -3.34
N GLU A 47 4.66 4.14 -3.04
CA GLU A 47 4.35 5.25 -3.92
C GLU A 47 5.11 5.17 -5.25
N LYS A 48 6.41 4.84 -5.23
CA LYS A 48 7.21 4.64 -6.45
C LYS A 48 6.66 3.51 -7.31
N MET A 49 6.32 2.39 -6.68
CA MET A 49 5.76 1.24 -7.38
C MET A 49 4.43 1.58 -8.05
N VAL A 50 3.49 2.17 -7.31
CA VAL A 50 2.19 2.53 -7.87
C VAL A 50 2.33 3.64 -8.91
N GLY A 51 3.30 4.55 -8.75
CA GLY A 51 3.65 5.52 -9.78
C GLY A 51 4.15 4.89 -11.08
N GLN A 52 4.89 3.78 -11.03
CA GLN A 52 5.27 3.02 -12.23
C GLN A 52 4.09 2.27 -12.84
N LEU A 53 3.20 1.71 -12.01
CA LEU A 53 1.97 1.08 -12.49
C LEU A 53 1.09 2.10 -13.23
N PHE A 54 0.95 3.30 -12.66
CA PHE A 54 0.19 4.40 -13.27
C PHE A 54 0.69 4.69 -14.68
N LEU A 55 2.00 4.82 -14.88
CA LEU A 55 2.59 5.08 -16.20
C LEU A 55 2.37 3.96 -17.22
N ILE A 56 2.10 2.74 -16.77
CA ILE A 56 1.84 1.59 -17.65
C ILE A 56 0.35 1.50 -17.98
N VAL A 57 -0.53 1.94 -17.07
CA VAL A 57 -1.98 1.96 -17.27
C VAL A 57 -2.40 3.20 -18.08
N ASP A 58 -1.78 4.35 -17.84
CA ASP A 58 -1.92 5.61 -18.59
C ASP A 58 -1.27 5.43 -19.98
N ALA A 59 -2.04 4.85 -20.91
CA ALA A 59 -1.55 4.48 -22.23
C ALA A 59 -1.46 5.70 -23.15
N ASP A 60 -2.29 6.71 -22.91
CA ASP A 60 -2.31 7.95 -23.69
C ASP A 60 -1.33 9.03 -23.15
N GLY A 61 -0.81 8.85 -21.93
CA GLY A 61 0.13 9.76 -21.29
C GLY A 61 -0.53 11.07 -20.85
N SER A 62 -1.85 11.07 -20.65
CA SER A 62 -2.64 12.23 -20.24
C SER A 62 -2.32 12.68 -18.82
N GLY A 63 -1.76 11.80 -17.98
CA GLY A 63 -1.59 12.05 -16.55
C GLY A 63 -2.85 11.77 -15.74
N SER A 64 -3.85 11.16 -16.38
CA SER A 64 -5.08 10.60 -15.82
C SER A 64 -5.26 9.16 -16.29
N VAL A 65 -6.10 8.39 -15.60
CA VAL A 65 -6.44 7.02 -16.01
C VAL A 65 -7.95 6.92 -16.16
N SER A 66 -8.39 6.62 -17.38
CA SER A 66 -9.79 6.39 -17.75
C SER A 66 -10.27 4.97 -17.41
N ILE A 67 -11.59 4.76 -17.44
CA ILE A 67 -12.18 3.43 -17.26
C ILE A 67 -11.75 2.48 -18.38
N GLU A 68 -11.68 2.96 -19.63
CA GLU A 68 -11.24 2.14 -20.75
C GLU A 68 -9.78 1.71 -20.60
N GLU A 69 -8.89 2.59 -20.14
CA GLU A 69 -7.48 2.27 -19.92
C GLU A 69 -7.29 1.25 -18.80
N MET A 70 -8.05 1.38 -17.69
CA MET A 70 -8.06 0.35 -16.65
C MET A 70 -8.54 -1.00 -17.19
N GLN A 71 -9.60 -1.00 -17.99
CA GLN A 71 -10.12 -2.21 -18.61
C GLN A 71 -9.11 -2.82 -19.58
N GLN A 72 -8.43 -2.00 -20.37
CA GLN A 72 -7.41 -2.43 -21.32
C GLN A 72 -6.21 -3.03 -20.57
N ALA A 73 -5.73 -2.38 -19.50
CA ALA A 73 -4.64 -2.89 -18.68
C ALA A 73 -4.99 -4.22 -17.96
N LEU A 74 -6.27 -4.45 -17.64
CA LEU A 74 -6.74 -5.69 -17.02
C LEU A 74 -6.95 -6.85 -18.02
N ASN A 75 -7.18 -6.53 -19.30
CA ASN A 75 -7.45 -7.51 -20.35
C ASN A 75 -6.24 -7.78 -21.24
N ASP A 76 -5.32 -6.83 -21.35
CA ASP A 76 -4.11 -6.96 -22.16
C ASP A 76 -3.01 -7.71 -21.39
N GLY A 77 -2.75 -8.95 -21.84
CA GLY A 77 -1.70 -9.79 -21.26
C GLY A 77 -0.30 -9.20 -21.40
N GLU A 78 -0.05 -8.36 -22.41
CA GLU A 78 1.23 -7.69 -22.61
C GLU A 78 1.43 -6.58 -21.58
N THR A 79 0.42 -5.74 -21.36
CA THR A 79 0.41 -4.74 -20.28
C THR A 79 0.59 -5.39 -18.91
N ILE A 80 -0.07 -6.52 -18.63
CA ILE A 80 0.12 -7.27 -17.37
C ILE A 80 1.55 -7.83 -17.24
N ALA A 81 2.15 -8.29 -18.33
CA ALA A 81 3.52 -8.76 -18.33
C ALA A 81 4.52 -7.61 -18.11
N ALA A 82 4.26 -6.44 -18.70
CA ALA A 82 5.04 -5.22 -18.49
C ALA A 82 4.91 -4.72 -17.04
N LEU A 83 3.70 -4.70 -16.48
CA LEU A 83 3.44 -4.40 -15.06
C LEU A 83 4.22 -5.36 -14.16
N ARG A 84 4.16 -6.67 -14.43
CA ARG A 84 4.96 -7.67 -13.69
C ARG A 84 6.46 -7.40 -13.78
N ALA A 85 6.98 -7.12 -14.96
CA ALA A 85 8.41 -6.88 -15.17
C ALA A 85 8.88 -5.60 -14.48
N ALA A 86 8.10 -4.52 -14.57
CA ALA A 86 8.40 -3.24 -13.91
C ALA A 86 8.41 -3.40 -12.39
N VAL A 87 7.43 -4.11 -11.83
CA VAL A 87 7.31 -4.33 -10.39
C VAL A 87 8.39 -5.28 -9.85
N LEU A 88 8.75 -6.32 -10.61
CA LEU A 88 9.81 -7.28 -10.24
C LEU A 88 11.23 -6.72 -10.46
N THR A 89 11.37 -5.50 -11.00
CA THR A 89 12.67 -4.83 -11.10
C THR A 89 13.18 -4.39 -9.73
N ASP A 90 12.28 -4.19 -8.77
CA ASP A 90 12.64 -3.91 -7.38
C ASP A 90 12.84 -5.23 -6.60
N PRO A 91 14.03 -5.50 -6.05
CA PRO A 91 14.33 -6.75 -5.35
C PRO A 91 13.53 -6.94 -4.05
N ASP A 92 12.89 -5.89 -3.54
CA ASP A 92 12.09 -5.92 -2.30
C ASP A 92 10.62 -6.28 -2.56
N VAL A 93 10.25 -6.52 -3.83
CA VAL A 93 8.87 -6.75 -4.23
C VAL A 93 8.65 -8.19 -4.67
N GLU A 94 7.65 -8.83 -4.07
CA GLU A 94 7.28 -10.20 -4.37
C GLU A 94 6.09 -10.29 -5.34
N GLU A 95 5.91 -11.45 -5.98
CA GLU A 95 4.76 -11.71 -6.86
C GLU A 95 3.41 -11.54 -6.14
N LYS A 96 3.38 -11.73 -4.81
CA LYS A 96 2.18 -11.48 -3.98
C LYS A 96 1.76 -10.02 -4.02
N ASP A 97 2.71 -9.10 -4.09
CA ASP A 97 2.44 -7.66 -4.13
C ASP A 97 1.86 -7.31 -5.50
N VAL A 98 2.40 -7.85 -6.59
CA VAL A 98 1.84 -7.71 -7.95
C VAL A 98 0.38 -8.16 -7.99
N LYS A 99 0.06 -9.32 -7.40
CA LYS A 99 -1.32 -9.82 -7.35
C LYS A 99 -2.22 -8.90 -6.54
N ALA A 100 -1.75 -8.39 -5.40
CA ALA A 100 -2.50 -7.43 -4.61
C ALA A 100 -2.80 -6.14 -5.41
N PHE A 101 -1.84 -5.64 -6.18
CA PHE A 101 -2.06 -4.49 -7.06
C PHE A 101 -3.06 -4.77 -8.18
N MET A 102 -2.96 -5.91 -8.85
CA MET A 102 -3.91 -6.29 -9.90
C MET A 102 -5.35 -6.43 -9.38
N LEU A 103 -5.50 -6.89 -8.14
CA LEU A 103 -6.81 -6.95 -7.47
C LEU A 103 -7.30 -5.56 -7.08
N GLY A 104 -6.41 -4.69 -6.61
CA GLY A 104 -6.75 -3.30 -6.27
C GLY A 104 -7.18 -2.50 -7.51
N LEU A 105 -6.48 -2.69 -8.63
CA LEU A 105 -6.85 -2.11 -9.93
C LEU A 105 -8.21 -2.63 -10.41
N TYR A 106 -8.49 -3.93 -10.26
CA TYR A 106 -9.77 -4.52 -10.64
C TYR A 106 -10.93 -3.97 -9.82
N GLU A 107 -10.75 -3.78 -8.51
CA GLU A 107 -11.78 -3.17 -7.67
C GLU A 107 -11.99 -1.70 -7.97
N LEU A 108 -10.90 -0.94 -8.15
CA LEU A 108 -11.00 0.46 -8.52
C LEU A 108 -11.77 0.62 -9.83
N TRP A 109 -11.49 -0.22 -10.83
CA TRP A 109 -12.26 -0.27 -12.07
C TRP A 109 -13.73 -0.63 -11.84
N GLU A 110 -14.02 -1.64 -11.03
CA GLU A 110 -15.39 -2.07 -10.71
C GLU A 110 -16.20 -0.96 -10.00
N ASP A 111 -15.60 -0.28 -9.02
CA ASP A 111 -16.22 0.84 -8.30
C ASP A 111 -16.49 2.02 -9.25
N THR A 112 -15.50 2.37 -10.08
CA THR A 112 -15.62 3.46 -11.06
C THR A 112 -16.67 3.14 -12.12
N GLN A 113 -16.76 1.88 -12.56
CA GLN A 113 -17.79 1.41 -13.50
C GLN A 113 -19.20 1.47 -12.88
N LEU A 114 -19.35 1.05 -11.63
CA LEU A 114 -20.64 1.12 -10.92
C LEU A 114 -21.13 2.57 -10.78
N ASP A 115 -20.22 3.52 -10.61
CA ASP A 115 -20.57 4.94 -10.50
C ASP A 115 -20.86 5.59 -11.87
N ALA A 116 -20.16 5.17 -12.94
CA ALA A 116 -20.52 5.54 -14.32
C ALA A 116 -21.95 5.08 -14.68
N THR A 117 -22.32 3.87 -14.26
CA THR A 117 -23.64 3.28 -14.57
C THR A 117 -24.80 4.00 -13.85
N LYS A 118 -24.53 4.72 -12.75
CA LYS A 118 -25.54 5.46 -11.96
C LYS A 118 -25.92 6.84 -12.53
N GLY A 119 -25.42 7.21 -13.71
CA GLY A 119 -25.96 8.34 -14.49
C GLY A 119 -25.07 9.57 -14.60
N SER A 120 -23.76 9.46 -14.33
CA SER A 120 -22.81 10.53 -14.68
C SER A 120 -22.29 10.28 -16.10
N THR A 121 -22.64 11.17 -17.04
CA THR A 121 -22.24 11.10 -18.45
C THR A 121 -20.81 11.60 -18.71
N THR A 122 -20.05 11.80 -17.64
CA THR A 122 -18.69 12.36 -17.69
C THR A 122 -17.72 11.19 -17.73
N GLU A 123 -16.80 11.18 -18.68
CA GLU A 123 -15.64 10.29 -18.68
C GLU A 123 -14.99 10.39 -17.30
N ILE A 124 -15.09 9.31 -16.51
CA ILE A 124 -14.56 9.31 -15.16
C ILE A 124 -13.07 9.04 -15.29
N GLU A 125 -12.32 10.12 -15.34
CA GLU A 125 -10.87 10.12 -15.32
C GLU A 125 -10.38 10.22 -13.87
N LEU A 126 -9.52 9.29 -13.48
CA LEU A 126 -8.88 9.29 -12.18
C LEU A 126 -7.53 9.99 -12.29
N SER A 127 -7.29 11.01 -11.47
CA SER A 127 -5.96 11.59 -11.36
C SER A 127 -4.97 10.58 -10.76
N LYS A 128 -3.67 10.80 -10.98
CA LYS A 128 -2.62 9.95 -10.39
C LYS A 128 -2.78 9.75 -8.87
N GLN A 129 -3.19 10.79 -8.13
CA GLN A 129 -3.35 10.68 -6.67
C GLN A 129 -4.57 9.82 -6.31
N GLU A 130 -5.70 10.03 -6.99
CA GLU A 130 -6.92 9.23 -6.77
C GLU A 130 -6.73 7.77 -7.19
N PHE A 131 -5.98 7.54 -8.26
CA PHE A 131 -5.59 6.20 -8.67
C PHE A 131 -4.71 5.52 -7.62
N ILE A 132 -3.66 6.19 -7.15
CA ILE A 132 -2.76 5.64 -6.15
C ILE A 132 -3.51 5.34 -4.86
N GLU A 133 -4.30 6.29 -4.38
CA GLU A 133 -5.11 6.12 -3.17
C GLU A 133 -6.14 5.01 -3.34
N GLY A 134 -6.83 4.96 -4.48
CA GLY A 134 -7.84 3.94 -4.79
C GLY A 134 -7.26 2.52 -4.83
N VAL A 135 -6.13 2.32 -5.52
CA VAL A 135 -5.45 1.01 -5.58
C VAL A 135 -4.90 0.59 -4.21
N LEU A 136 -4.47 1.53 -3.38
CA LEU A 136 -3.88 1.25 -2.06
C LEU A 136 -4.89 1.11 -0.93
N ARG A 137 -6.07 1.72 -1.05
CA ARG A 137 -7.10 1.79 0.01
C ARG A 137 -7.45 0.44 0.63
N ASN A 138 -7.43 -0.64 -0.14
CA ASN A 138 -7.75 -1.99 0.36
C ASN A 138 -6.52 -2.83 0.75
N ARG A 139 -5.29 -2.37 0.47
CA ARG A 139 -4.05 -3.06 0.87
C ARG A 139 -3.75 -2.90 2.36
N GLU A 140 -4.16 -1.79 2.96
CA GLU A 140 -3.87 -1.48 4.37
C GLU A 140 -4.79 -2.19 5.37
N ASN A 141 -5.89 -2.81 4.91
CA ASN A 141 -6.79 -3.54 5.79
C ASN A 141 -6.21 -4.92 6.15
N SER A 142 -6.19 -5.23 7.46
CA SER A 142 -5.81 -6.52 8.08
C SER A 142 -6.51 -7.77 7.48
N LEU A 143 -7.49 -7.59 6.60
CA LEU A 143 -8.23 -8.61 5.88
C LEU A 143 -7.71 -8.86 4.46
N GLY A 144 -6.52 -8.37 4.09
CA GLY A 144 -5.96 -8.46 2.73
C GLY A 144 -6.02 -9.84 2.08
N GLN A 145 -5.92 -10.94 2.85
CA GLN A 145 -6.09 -12.30 2.31
C GLN A 145 -7.55 -12.68 2.02
N ILE A 146 -8.48 -12.30 2.89
CA ILE A 146 -9.93 -12.53 2.68
C ILE A 146 -10.41 -11.65 1.54
N TRP A 147 -9.99 -10.39 1.54
CA TRP A 147 -10.21 -9.44 0.47
C TRP A 147 -9.72 -10.00 -0.86
N ALA A 148 -8.44 -10.41 -0.96
CA ALA A 148 -7.90 -10.96 -2.19
C ALA A 148 -8.65 -12.21 -2.68
N CYS A 149 -9.09 -13.07 -1.75
CA CYS A 149 -9.92 -14.24 -2.06
C CYS A 149 -11.29 -13.82 -2.63
N VAL A 150 -12.00 -12.90 -1.96
CA VAL A 150 -13.32 -12.40 -2.38
C VAL A 150 -13.24 -11.73 -3.75
N THR A 151 -12.27 -10.85 -3.96
CA THR A 151 -12.06 -10.15 -5.24
C THR A 151 -11.70 -11.14 -6.34
N SER A 152 -10.86 -12.14 -6.05
CA SER A 152 -10.52 -13.21 -7.01
C SER A 152 -11.74 -14.05 -7.41
N VAL A 153 -12.56 -14.46 -6.44
CA VAL A 153 -13.80 -15.22 -6.70
C VAL A 153 -14.76 -14.37 -7.54
N ARG A 154 -14.92 -13.09 -7.20
CA ARG A 154 -15.79 -12.18 -7.96
C ARG A 154 -15.30 -11.98 -9.39
N LYS A 155 -13.99 -11.79 -9.59
CA LYS A 155 -13.36 -11.72 -10.92
C LYS A 155 -13.62 -12.97 -11.73
N GLN A 156 -13.43 -14.17 -11.16
CA GLN A 156 -13.73 -15.43 -11.84
C GLN A 156 -15.22 -15.56 -12.20
N MET A 157 -16.11 -15.11 -11.32
CA MET A 157 -17.56 -15.17 -11.54
C MET A 157 -18.01 -14.26 -12.69
N ARG A 158 -17.41 -13.07 -12.84
CA ARG A 158 -17.67 -12.17 -13.98
C ARG A 158 -17.17 -12.77 -15.30
N VAL A 159 -15.93 -13.29 -15.32
CA VAL A 159 -15.38 -13.99 -16.51
C VAL A 159 -16.27 -15.17 -16.92
N PHE A 160 -16.80 -15.90 -15.94
CA PHE A 160 -17.74 -16.99 -16.19
C PHE A 160 -19.08 -16.49 -16.76
N ALA A 161 -19.64 -15.41 -16.22
CA ALA A 161 -20.88 -14.82 -16.72
C ALA A 161 -20.75 -14.38 -18.18
N ASP A 162 -19.66 -13.68 -18.52
CA ASP A 162 -19.36 -13.25 -19.89
C ASP A 162 -19.20 -14.44 -20.85
N SER A 163 -18.75 -15.60 -20.36
CA SER A 163 -18.62 -16.83 -21.16
C SER A 163 -19.93 -17.59 -21.39
N VAL A 164 -20.97 -17.31 -20.61
CA VAL A 164 -22.28 -17.99 -20.68
C VAL A 164 -23.28 -17.20 -21.52
N ASP A 165 -23.14 -15.87 -21.57
CA ASP A 165 -24.00 -14.98 -22.37
C ASP A 165 -23.53 -14.80 -23.85
N GLY A 166 -22.38 -15.37 -24.23
CA GLY A 166 -21.84 -15.39 -25.60
C GLY A 166 -22.00 -16.74 -26.30
#